data_AF-A0A9P5J4X4-F1
#
_entry.id   AF-A0A9P5J4X4-F1
#
_cell.length_a   1.000
_cell.length_b   1.000
_cell.length_c   1.000
_cell.angle_alpha   90.00
_cell.angle_beta   90.00
_cell.angle_gamma   90.00
#
_symmetry.space_group_name_H-M   'P 1'
#
loop_
_entity.id
_entity.type
_entity.pdbx_description
1 polymer ?
#
loop_
_entity_poly.entity_id
_entity_poly.type
_entity_poly.pdbx_seq_one_letter_code
_entity_poly.pdbx_strand_id
1 'polypeptide(L)'
;MPTTTSTHGGGPEIADFRADDGPLGLLQTDLRELIYKFIELSVMVEDKSADAASDAPRLAAKVNEIISQLGYLEALRNVLEHKVPIQVLRDIDAVANPNLLTKERIERAAAENQRMVGKMQAIGSYKSLLEEALKQVDG
;
A
#
# COMPACT_ATOMS: atom_id res chain seq x y z
N MET A 1 0.30 -48.96 -6.81
CA MET A 1 0.60 -48.04 -5.69
C MET A 1 1.49 -46.92 -6.21
N PRO A 2 0.95 -45.73 -6.49
CA PRO A 2 1.74 -44.51 -6.52
C PRO A 2 1.37 -43.63 -5.32
N THR A 3 2.39 -43.22 -4.57
CA THR A 3 2.31 -42.29 -3.44
C THR A 3 2.06 -40.87 -3.95
N THR A 4 0.92 -40.27 -3.60
CA THR A 4 0.69 -38.83 -3.76
C THR A 4 1.16 -38.11 -2.49
N THR A 5 2.30 -37.44 -2.59
CA THR A 5 2.76 -36.50 -1.56
C THR A 5 1.82 -35.30 -1.54
N SER A 6 1.10 -35.16 -0.42
CA SER A 6 0.36 -33.96 -0.04
C SER A 6 1.34 -32.83 0.28
N THR A 7 1.30 -31.75 -0.49
CA THR A 7 1.92 -30.48 -0.13
C THR A 7 0.81 -29.45 -0.04
N HIS A 8 0.10 -29.46 1.10
CA HIS A 8 -0.82 -28.40 1.49
C HIS A 8 -0.16 -27.54 2.55
N GLY A 9 0.05 -26.26 2.23
CA GLY A 9 0.64 -25.30 3.17
C GLY A 9 1.31 -24.07 2.54
N GLY A 10 0.92 -23.68 1.33
CA GLY A 10 1.29 -22.36 0.79
C GLY A 10 0.32 -21.32 1.33
N GLY A 11 0.57 -20.79 2.53
CA GLY A 11 0.01 -19.49 2.91
C GLY A 11 0.46 -18.44 1.89
N PRO A 12 -0.29 -17.32 1.70
CA PRO A 12 0.14 -16.29 0.78
C PRO A 12 1.48 -15.78 1.29
N GLU A 13 2.54 -16.10 0.55
CA GLU A 13 3.84 -15.47 0.66
C GLU A 13 3.57 -13.97 0.64
N ILE A 14 3.75 -13.34 1.79
CA ILE A 14 3.57 -11.91 1.95
C ILE A 14 4.58 -11.32 0.99
N ALA A 15 4.09 -10.84 -0.15
CA ALA A 15 4.92 -10.38 -1.25
C ALA A 15 5.97 -9.45 -0.66
N ASP A 16 7.20 -9.95 -0.70
CA ASP A 16 8.38 -9.21 -0.30
C ASP A 16 8.34 -7.90 -1.10
N PHE A 17 8.20 -6.78 -0.39
CA PHE A 17 8.25 -5.41 -0.92
C PHE A 17 9.69 -5.15 -1.40
N ARG A 18 10.16 -5.96 -2.33
CA ARG A 18 11.45 -5.77 -2.99
C ARG A 18 11.33 -4.41 -3.65
N ALA A 19 12.29 -3.54 -3.34
CA ALA A 19 12.37 -2.21 -3.93
C ALA A 19 12.34 -2.37 -5.45
N ASP A 20 11.19 -2.10 -6.05
CA ASP A 20 10.98 -2.28 -7.47
C ASP A 20 11.82 -1.25 -8.22
N ASP A 21 12.64 -1.68 -9.18
CA ASP A 21 13.38 -0.85 -10.16
C ASP A 21 12.43 -0.06 -11.11
N GLY A 22 11.19 0.20 -10.68
CA GLY A 22 10.15 0.91 -11.42
C GLY A 22 10.02 2.38 -11.02
N PRO A 23 9.09 3.12 -11.65
CA PRO A 23 8.90 4.55 -11.40
C PRO A 23 8.57 4.89 -9.94
N LEU A 24 7.96 3.97 -9.20
CA LEU A 24 7.70 4.13 -7.76
C LEU A 24 8.97 3.97 -6.90
N GLY A 25 9.90 3.08 -7.27
CA GLY A 25 11.17 2.92 -6.56
C GLY A 25 12.10 4.11 -6.77
N LEU A 26 12.10 4.68 -7.98
CA LEU A 26 12.77 5.96 -8.26
C LEU A 26 12.19 7.07 -7.38
N LEU A 27 10.87 7.24 -7.36
CA LEU A 27 10.20 8.22 -6.50
C LEU A 27 10.54 8.01 -5.01
N GLN A 28 10.55 6.77 -4.54
CA GLN A 28 10.91 6.44 -3.16
C GLN A 28 12.35 6.84 -2.84
N THR A 29 13.26 6.64 -3.78
CA THR A 29 14.68 7.01 -3.65
C THR A 29 14.83 8.52 -3.61
N ASP A 30 14.18 9.25 -4.51
CA ASP A 30 14.21 10.70 -4.57
C ASP A 30 13.60 11.35 -3.32
N LEU A 31 12.48 10.81 -2.82
CA LEU A 31 11.87 11.27 -1.55
C LEU A 31 12.80 11.05 -0.36
N ARG A 32 13.52 9.93 -0.34
CA ARG A 32 14.49 9.64 0.72
C ARG A 32 15.66 10.62 0.67
N GLU A 33 16.19 10.88 -0.52
CA GLU A 33 17.25 11.86 -0.72
C GLU A 33 16.81 13.26 -0.29
N LEU A 34 15.57 13.65 -0.64
CA LEU A 34 15.00 14.94 -0.22
C LEU A 34 14.93 15.06 1.31
N ILE A 35 14.52 14.00 2.02
CA ILE A 35 14.53 13.98 3.49
C ILE A 35 15.94 14.21 4.03
N TYR A 36 16.96 13.58 3.47
CA TYR A 36 18.35 13.80 3.89
C TYR A 36 18.80 15.25 3.66
N LYS A 37 18.39 15.88 2.56
CA LYS A 37 18.70 17.31 2.31
C LYS A 37 18.02 18.22 3.32
N PHE A 38 16.80 17.92 3.77
CA PHE A 38 16.15 18.65 4.85
C PHE A 38 16.87 18.48 6.19
N ILE A 39 17.34 17.27 6.50
CA ILE A 39 18.13 17.02 7.71
C ILE A 39 19.45 17.81 7.66
N GLU A 40 20.16 17.77 6.53
CA GLU A 40 21.38 18.54 6.33
C GLU A 40 21.14 20.04 6.45
N LEU A 41 20.04 20.55 5.87
CA LEU A 41 19.64 21.94 5.99
C LEU A 41 19.40 22.33 7.45
N SER A 42 18.69 21.50 8.23
CA SER A 42 18.46 21.75 9.66
C SER A 42 19.78 21.84 10.43
N VAL A 43 20.71 20.91 10.19
CA VAL A 43 22.04 20.94 10.81
C VAL A 43 22.81 22.20 10.44
N MET A 44 22.78 22.62 9.16
CA MET A 44 23.44 23.85 8.71
C MET A 44 22.85 25.12 9.33
N VAL A 45 21.55 25.14 9.63
CA VAL A 45 20.89 26.27 10.30
C VAL A 45 21.24 26.30 11.79
N GLU A 46 21.35 25.13 12.42
CA GLU A 46 21.74 24.98 13.84
C GLU A 46 23.23 25.30 14.06
N ASP A 47 24.11 24.89 13.14
CA ASP A 47 25.58 25.07 13.19
C ASP A 47 26.02 26.45 12.67
N LYS A 48 25.16 27.48 12.79
CA LYS A 48 25.54 28.84 12.38
C LYS A 48 26.74 29.31 13.20
N SER A 49 27.87 29.44 12.53
CA SER A 49 29.07 30.03 13.11
C SER A 49 28.87 31.53 13.35
N ALA A 50 29.70 32.14 14.20
CA ALA A 50 29.65 33.58 14.47
C ALA A 50 29.83 34.45 13.20
N ASP A 51 30.30 33.85 12.10
CA ASP A 51 30.59 34.50 10.82
C ASP A 51 29.47 34.25 9.79
N ALA A 52 28.28 34.75 10.10
CA ALA A 52 27.04 34.59 9.32
C ALA A 52 27.17 35.01 7.83
N ALA A 53 28.16 35.82 7.49
CA ALA A 53 28.43 36.25 6.12
C ALA A 53 29.02 35.14 5.23
N SER A 54 29.71 34.16 5.83
CA SER A 54 30.33 33.04 5.10
C SER A 54 29.36 31.87 4.87
N ASP A 55 28.41 31.68 5.79
CA ASP A 55 27.43 30.57 5.74
C ASP A 55 26.19 30.87 4.89
N ALA A 56 25.86 32.16 4.69
CA ALA A 56 24.67 32.56 3.94
C ALA A 56 24.66 32.07 2.47
N PRO A 57 25.75 32.15 1.69
CA PRO A 57 25.78 31.61 0.32
C PRO A 57 25.60 30.09 0.27
N ARG A 58 26.17 29.36 1.23
CA ARG A 58 26.10 27.89 1.32
C ARG A 58 24.68 27.44 1.66
N LEU A 59 24.03 28.14 2.60
CA LEU A 59 22.62 27.91 2.94
C LEU A 59 21.70 28.18 1.75
N ALA A 60 21.92 29.30 1.04
CA ALA A 60 21.14 29.66 -0.15
C ALA A 60 21.30 28.61 -1.26
N ALA A 61 22.51 28.10 -1.49
CA ALA A 61 22.75 27.02 -2.45
C ALA A 61 21.96 25.76 -2.07
N LYS A 62 21.95 25.37 -0.79
CA LYS A 62 21.22 24.19 -0.32
C LYS A 62 19.70 24.32 -0.48
N VAL A 63 19.16 25.50 -0.18
CA VAL A 63 17.73 25.78 -0.39
C VAL A 63 17.36 25.68 -1.87
N ASN A 64 18.18 26.23 -2.77
CA ASN A 64 17.94 26.13 -4.20
C ASN A 64 18.00 24.68 -4.72
N GLU A 65 18.88 23.85 -4.16
CA GLU A 65 18.95 22.42 -4.46
C GLU A 65 17.63 21.72 -4.10
N ILE A 66 17.10 21.98 -2.89
CA ILE A 66 15.82 21.43 -2.42
C ILE A 66 14.67 21.90 -3.31
N ILE A 67 14.61 23.19 -3.67
CA ILE A 67 13.58 23.74 -4.56
C ILE A 67 13.63 23.03 -5.92
N SER A 68 14.83 22.84 -6.47
CA SER A 68 15.01 22.15 -7.76
C SER A 68 14.54 20.70 -7.70
N GLN A 69 14.84 20.00 -6.60
CA GLN A 69 14.40 18.62 -6.40
C GLN A 69 12.88 18.51 -6.21
N LEU A 70 12.24 19.47 -5.52
CA LEU A 70 10.79 19.54 -5.41
C LEU A 70 10.13 19.75 -6.79
N GLY A 71 10.70 20.61 -7.64
CA GLY A 71 10.22 20.81 -9.01
C GLY A 71 10.35 19.54 -9.87
N TYR A 72 11.42 18.77 -9.68
CA TYR A 72 11.58 17.47 -10.34
C TYR A 72 10.56 16.43 -9.85
N LEU A 73 10.27 16.37 -8.54
CA LEU A 73 9.22 15.49 -7.99
C LEU A 73 7.83 15.82 -8.54
N GLU A 74 7.53 17.10 -8.77
CA GLU A 74 6.27 17.51 -9.39
C GLU A 74 6.16 17.00 -10.84
N ALA A 75 7.26 17.02 -11.60
CA ALA A 75 7.30 16.49 -12.97
C ALA A 75 7.06 14.97 -13.02
N LEU A 76 7.52 14.22 -12.02
CA LEU A 76 7.31 12.78 -11.90
C LEU A 76 5.84 12.39 -11.78
N ARG A 77 4.96 13.29 -11.32
CA ARG A 77 3.51 13.06 -11.26
C ARG A 77 2.93 12.52 -12.57
N ASN A 78 3.41 13.00 -13.71
CA ASN A 78 2.88 12.63 -15.02
C ASN A 78 3.24 11.20 -15.44
N VAL A 79 4.25 10.59 -14.80
CA VAL A 79 4.72 9.23 -15.09
C VAL A 79 4.05 8.21 -14.14
N LEU A 80 3.40 8.67 -13.08
CA LEU A 80 2.80 7.84 -12.05
C LEU A 80 1.30 7.62 -12.33
N GLU A 81 0.95 6.44 -12.84
CA GLU A 81 -0.45 6.05 -13.09
C GLU A 81 -1.14 5.44 -11.86
N HIS A 82 -0.42 5.26 -10.76
CA HIS A 82 -0.90 4.56 -9.57
C HIS A 82 -1.98 5.35 -8.84
N LYS A 83 -3.12 4.69 -8.57
CA LYS A 83 -4.21 5.26 -7.76
C LYS A 83 -4.05 4.87 -6.31
N VAL A 84 -4.02 5.86 -5.43
CA VAL A 84 -3.96 5.65 -3.98
C VAL A 84 -5.37 5.79 -3.39
N PRO A 85 -5.91 4.79 -2.66
CA PRO A 85 -7.18 4.92 -1.99
C PRO A 85 -7.16 6.06 -0.97
N ILE A 86 -8.21 6.89 -0.91
CA ILE A 86 -8.28 8.03 0.01
C ILE A 86 -8.11 7.62 1.49
N GLN A 87 -8.51 6.39 1.85
CA GLN A 87 -8.33 5.88 3.20
C GLN A 87 -6.86 5.74 3.58
N VAL A 88 -5.98 5.35 2.65
CA VAL A 88 -4.53 5.29 2.90
C VAL A 88 -3.99 6.66 3.27
N LEU A 89 -4.45 7.72 2.58
CA LEU A 89 -4.04 9.09 2.89
C LEU A 89 -4.52 9.52 4.29
N ARG A 90 -5.75 9.19 4.66
CA ARG A 90 -6.27 9.45 6.01
C ARG A 90 -5.49 8.68 7.09
N ASP A 91 -5.11 7.44 6.82
CA ASP A 91 -4.35 6.63 7.75
C ASP A 91 -2.95 7.24 7.97
N ILE A 92 -2.31 7.74 6.91
CA ILE A 92 -1.05 8.49 7.00
C ILE A 92 -1.22 9.76 7.85
N ASP A 93 -2.23 10.58 7.57
CA ASP A 93 -2.51 11.82 8.31
C ASP A 93 -2.78 11.56 9.80
N ALA A 94 -3.38 10.42 10.12
CA ALA A 94 -3.68 9.98 11.49
C ALA A 94 -2.51 9.23 12.17
N VAL A 95 -1.35 9.10 11.51
CA VAL A 95 -0.19 8.32 12.01
C VAL A 95 -0.57 6.84 12.28
N ALA A 96 -1.55 6.34 11.54
CA ALA A 96 -1.96 4.94 11.55
C ALA A 96 -1.19 4.14 10.49
N ASN A 97 -1.06 2.82 10.68
CA ASN A 97 -0.38 1.96 9.72
C ASN A 97 -1.27 1.71 8.48
N PRO A 98 -0.93 2.25 7.29
CA PRO A 98 -1.77 2.10 6.10
C PRO A 98 -1.85 0.66 5.58
N ASN A 99 -0.93 -0.23 5.97
CA ASN A 99 -0.97 -1.64 5.57
C ASN A 99 -2.12 -2.40 6.23
N LEU A 100 -2.68 -1.88 7.33
CA LEU A 100 -3.83 -2.49 8.00
C LEU A 100 -5.06 -2.48 7.08
N LEU A 101 -5.23 -1.45 6.26
CA LEU A 101 -6.32 -1.37 5.29
C LEU A 101 -6.32 -2.58 4.36
N THR A 102 -5.18 -2.93 3.79
CA THR A 102 -5.07 -4.08 2.88
C THR A 102 -5.43 -5.38 3.58
N LYS A 103 -4.93 -5.58 4.81
CA LYS A 103 -5.26 -6.75 5.62
C LYS A 103 -6.77 -6.85 5.88
N GLU A 104 -7.40 -5.78 6.36
CA GLU A 104 -8.84 -5.76 6.64
C GLU A 104 -9.70 -5.99 5.39
N ARG A 105 -9.25 -5.50 4.23
CA ARG A 105 -9.96 -5.70 2.96
C ARG A 105 -9.89 -7.15 2.52
N ILE A 106 -8.73 -7.79 2.64
CA ILE A 106 -8.54 -9.22 2.36
C ILE A 106 -9.40 -10.07 3.29
N GLU A 107 -9.34 -9.80 4.61
CA GLU A 107 -10.12 -10.53 5.61
C GLU A 107 -11.63 -10.38 5.38
N ARG A 108 -12.11 -9.16 5.13
CA ARG A 108 -13.52 -8.89 4.83
C ARG A 108 -13.97 -9.56 3.53
N ALA A 109 -13.14 -9.51 2.48
CA ALA A 109 -13.44 -10.17 1.21
C ALA A 109 -13.52 -11.69 1.38
N ALA A 110 -12.60 -12.30 2.14
CA ALA A 110 -12.62 -13.73 2.42
C ALA A 110 -13.87 -14.13 3.22
N ALA A 111 -14.21 -13.39 4.29
CA ALA A 111 -15.40 -13.64 5.10
C ALA A 111 -16.69 -13.49 4.27
N GLU A 112 -16.76 -12.45 3.43
CA GLU A 112 -17.90 -12.25 2.54
C GLU A 112 -18.03 -13.34 1.48
N ASN A 113 -16.91 -13.80 0.92
CA ASN A 113 -16.90 -14.91 -0.04
C ASN A 113 -17.43 -16.21 0.61
N GLN A 114 -16.94 -16.56 1.81
CA GLN A 114 -17.46 -17.71 2.56
C GLN A 114 -18.95 -17.58 2.90
N ARG A 115 -19.38 -16.37 3.32
CA ARG A 115 -20.79 -16.07 3.56
C ARG A 115 -21.64 -16.27 2.31
N MET A 116 -21.14 -15.87 1.14
CA MET A 116 -21.83 -16.03 -0.14
C MET A 116 -21.94 -17.50 -0.54
N VAL A 117 -20.87 -18.28 -0.38
CA VAL A 117 -20.90 -19.74 -0.59
C VAL A 117 -21.96 -20.40 0.29
N GLY A 118 -22.01 -20.07 1.59
CA GLY A 118 -23.02 -20.61 2.50
C GLY A 118 -24.46 -20.25 2.10
N LYS A 119 -24.70 -19.01 1.64
CA LYS A 119 -26.01 -18.60 1.11
C LYS A 119 -26.41 -19.40 -0.13
N MET A 120 -25.48 -19.60 -1.07
CA MET A 120 -25.75 -20.38 -2.29
C MET A 120 -26.08 -21.85 -1.95
N GLN A 121 -25.36 -22.45 -1.01
CA GLN A 121 -25.63 -23.80 -0.54
C GLN A 121 -27.01 -23.92 0.12
N ALA A 122 -27.37 -22.97 0.99
CA ALA A 122 -28.68 -22.96 1.64
C ALA A 122 -29.83 -22.84 0.63
N ILE A 123 -29.70 -21.96 -0.37
CA ILE A 123 -30.68 -21.82 -1.45
C ILE A 123 -30.79 -23.12 -2.26
N GLY A 124 -29.64 -23.73 -2.60
CA GLY A 124 -29.61 -25.01 -3.30
C GLY A 124 -30.33 -26.12 -2.54
N SER A 125 -30.03 -26.27 -1.24
CA SER A 125 -30.69 -27.26 -0.38
C SER A 125 -32.19 -26.98 -0.23
N TYR A 126 -32.58 -25.72 -0.08
CA TYR A 126 -33.99 -25.33 0.02
C TYR A 126 -34.76 -25.69 -1.25
N LYS A 127 -34.19 -25.41 -2.42
CA LYS A 127 -34.77 -25.79 -3.71
C LYS A 127 -34.99 -27.31 -3.79
N SER A 128 -33.98 -28.11 -3.48
CA SER A 128 -34.08 -29.57 -3.52
C SER A 128 -35.15 -30.12 -2.57
N LEU A 129 -35.27 -29.56 -1.36
CA LEU A 129 -36.31 -29.94 -0.41
C LEU A 129 -37.71 -29.62 -0.93
N LEU A 130 -37.87 -28.47 -1.57
CA LEU A 130 -39.16 -28.05 -2.14
C LEU A 130 -39.56 -28.96 -3.31
N GLU A 131 -38.61 -29.30 -4.19
CA GLU A 131 -38.84 -30.22 -5.30
C GLU A 131 -39.25 -31.62 -4.81
N GLU A 132 -38.66 -32.10 -3.71
CA GLU A 132 -39.02 -33.39 -3.12
C GLU A 132 -40.42 -33.35 -2.49
N ALA A 133 -40.74 -32.30 -1.74
CA ALA A 133 -42.06 -32.13 -1.14
C ALA A 133 -43.18 -32.09 -2.20
N LEU A 134 -42.95 -31.40 -3.33
CA LEU A 134 -43.92 -31.33 -4.42
C LEU A 134 -44.16 -32.70 -5.07
N LYS A 135 -43.11 -33.51 -5.28
CA LYS A 135 -43.27 -34.88 -5.81
C LYS A 135 -44.09 -35.79 -4.92
N GLN A 136 -44.07 -35.59 -3.60
CA GLN A 136 -44.86 -36.38 -2.65
C GLN A 136 -46.33 -35.96 -2.56
N VAL A 137 -46.67 -34.74 -3.00
CA VAL A 137 -48.05 -34.22 -2.99
C VAL A 137 -48.80 -34.58 -4.28
N ASP A 138 -48.09 -34.78 -5.39
CA ASP A 138 -48.66 -35.13 -6.71
C ASP A 138 -48.77 -36.65 -6.98
N GLY A 139 -48.55 -37.51 -5.97
CA GLY A 139 -48.72 -38.98 -6.04
C GLY A 139 -49.76 -39.49 -5.05
#